data_AF-A0A382MBA4-F1
#
_entry.id   AF-A0A382MBA4-F1
#
_cell.length_a   1.000
_cell.length_b   1.000
_cell.length_c   1.000
_cell.angle_alpha   90.00
_cell.angle_beta   90.00
_cell.angle_gamma   90.00
#
_symmetry.space_group_name_H-M   'P 1'
#
loop_
_entity.id
_entity.type
_entity.pdbx_description
1 polymer ?
#
loop_
_entity_poly.entity_id
_entity_poly.type
_entity_poly.pdbx_seq_one_letter_code
_entity_poly.pdbx_strand_id
1 'polypeptide(L)'
;MSSHNLEHHKSVYLKVLLALFVFTVITVGATYFDFGSVAIAIIVGLSIAFVKGFLVAGNFMHLLDEVKPIYWLLMLTVVFFLVLFFMPLLWEMNLVTVQ
;
A
#
# COMPACT_ATOMS: atom_id res chain seq x y z
N MET A 1 -43.55 0.78 2.47
CA MET A 1 -42.62 0.38 1.39
C MET A 1 -41.23 0.87 1.77
N SER A 2 -40.43 0.04 2.45
CA SER A 2 -39.13 0.45 3.05
C SER A 2 -38.18 -0.74 3.18
N SER A 3 -37.58 -1.19 2.06
CA SER A 3 -36.64 -2.31 2.08
C SER A 3 -35.71 -2.41 0.87
N HIS A 4 -35.47 -1.33 0.11
CA HIS A 4 -34.78 -1.42 -1.20
C HIS A 4 -33.59 -0.47 -1.41
N ASN A 5 -32.94 0.02 -0.35
CA ASN A 5 -31.81 0.95 -0.52
C ASN A 5 -30.61 0.76 0.42
N LEU A 6 -30.61 -0.25 1.29
CA LEU A 6 -29.53 -0.44 2.28
C LEU A 6 -28.45 -1.44 1.85
N GLU A 7 -28.61 -2.12 0.72
CA GLU A 7 -27.74 -3.23 0.33
C GLU A 7 -26.58 -2.81 -0.61
N HIS A 8 -26.71 -1.68 -1.31
CA HIS A 8 -25.77 -1.31 -2.36
C HIS A 8 -24.40 -0.86 -1.80
N HIS A 9 -24.38 -0.20 -0.65
CA HIS A 9 -23.15 0.33 -0.03
C HIS A 9 -22.29 -0.76 0.64
N LYS A 10 -22.90 -1.84 1.13
CA LYS A 10 -22.18 -2.96 1.77
C LYS A 10 -21.35 -3.78 0.77
N SER A 11 -21.77 -3.81 -0.49
CA SER A 11 -21.15 -4.64 -1.53
C SER A 11 -19.73 -4.18 -1.90
N VAL A 12 -19.46 -2.87 -1.87
CA VAL A 12 -18.16 -2.29 -2.21
C VAL A 12 -17.12 -2.67 -1.16
N TYR A 13 -17.49 -2.59 0.12
CA TYR A 13 -16.63 -2.98 1.23
C TYR A 13 -16.29 -4.49 1.20
N LEU A 14 -17.28 -5.34 0.89
CA LEU A 14 -17.09 -6.77 0.73
C LEU A 14 -16.18 -7.14 -0.46
N LYS A 15 -16.35 -6.47 -1.60
CA LYS A 15 -15.50 -6.70 -2.79
C LYS A 15 -14.03 -6.43 -2.49
N VAL A 16 -13.74 -5.41 -1.67
CA VAL A 16 -12.36 -5.06 -1.34
C VAL A 16 -11.81 -5.86 -0.19
N LEU A 17 -12.62 -6.22 0.81
CA LEU A 17 -12.21 -7.22 1.78
C LEU A 17 -11.81 -8.54 1.09
N LEU A 18 -12.57 -8.97 0.08
CA LEU A 18 -12.22 -10.11 -0.76
C LEU A 18 -10.92 -9.87 -1.55
N ALA A 19 -10.76 -8.70 -2.17
CA ALA A 19 -9.54 -8.38 -2.93
C ALA A 19 -8.28 -8.37 -2.04
N LEU A 20 -8.35 -7.81 -0.84
CA LEU A 20 -7.27 -7.84 0.16
C LEU A 20 -6.96 -9.27 0.63
N PHE A 21 -8.00 -10.08 0.82
CA PHE A 21 -7.85 -11.47 1.20
C PHE A 21 -7.12 -12.26 0.12
N VAL A 22 -7.53 -12.13 -1.14
CA VAL A 22 -6.85 -12.74 -2.29
C VAL A 22 -5.39 -12.29 -2.36
N PHE A 23 -5.11 -10.99 -2.23
CA PHE A 23 -3.73 -10.47 -2.22
C PHE A 23 -2.87 -11.06 -1.09
N THR A 24 -3.47 -11.30 0.07
CA THR A 24 -2.78 -11.90 1.22
C THR A 24 -2.45 -13.37 0.94
N VAL A 25 -3.38 -14.12 0.38
CA VAL A 25 -3.15 -15.51 -0.05
C VAL A 25 -2.04 -15.57 -1.11
N ILE A 26 -2.05 -14.65 -2.08
CA ILE A 26 -0.98 -14.54 -3.10
C ILE A 26 0.38 -14.24 -2.45
N THR A 27 0.45 -13.33 -1.47
CA THR A 27 1.72 -12.98 -0.80
C THR A 27 2.29 -14.17 -0.01
N VAL A 28 1.42 -14.87 0.70
CA VAL A 28 1.78 -16.09 1.45
C VAL A 28 2.22 -17.18 0.46
N GLY A 29 1.50 -17.37 -0.64
CA GLY A 29 1.87 -18.26 -1.74
C GLY A 29 3.23 -17.92 -2.36
N ALA A 30 3.51 -16.64 -2.58
CA ALA A 30 4.79 -16.16 -3.09
C ALA A 30 5.94 -16.43 -2.12
N THR A 31 5.68 -16.44 -0.81
CA THR A 31 6.70 -16.77 0.21
C THR A 31 7.06 -18.27 0.21
N TYR A 32 6.15 -19.14 -0.24
CA TYR A 32 6.46 -20.55 -0.45
C TYR A 32 7.25 -20.82 -1.73
N PHE A 33 7.28 -19.85 -2.66
CA PHE A 33 8.08 -19.96 -3.88
C PHE A 33 9.50 -19.47 -3.61
N ASP A 34 10.45 -20.39 -3.65
CA ASP A 34 11.86 -20.05 -3.54
C ASP A 34 12.32 -19.42 -4.86
N PHE A 35 12.43 -18.10 -4.90
CA PHE A 35 12.82 -17.35 -6.11
C PHE A 35 14.31 -17.51 -6.46
N GLY A 36 15.07 -18.36 -5.75
CA GLY A 36 16.49 -18.63 -5.99
C GLY A 36 17.43 -17.45 -5.70
N SER A 37 16.88 -16.23 -5.61
CA SER A 37 17.59 -14.99 -5.33
C SER A 37 16.78 -14.10 -4.42
N VAL A 38 17.40 -13.68 -3.32
CA VAL A 38 16.82 -12.77 -2.32
C VAL A 38 16.37 -11.44 -2.94
N ALA A 39 17.10 -10.95 -3.96
CA ALA A 39 16.75 -9.71 -4.64
C ALA A 39 15.40 -9.79 -5.37
N ILE A 40 15.13 -10.92 -6.03
CA ILE A 40 13.87 -11.14 -6.77
C ILE A 40 12.71 -11.25 -5.77
N ALA A 41 12.92 -11.98 -4.67
CA ALA A 41 11.93 -12.10 -3.60
C ALA A 41 11.56 -10.73 -2.99
N ILE A 42 12.55 -9.85 -2.76
CA ILE A 42 12.32 -8.49 -2.25
C ILE A 42 11.52 -7.66 -3.24
N ILE A 43 11.87 -7.67 -4.53
CA ILE A 43 11.17 -6.90 -5.57
C ILE A 43 9.71 -7.35 -5.67
N VAL A 44 9.47 -8.67 -5.72
CA VAL A 44 8.12 -9.25 -5.76
C VAL A 44 7.34 -8.88 -4.51
N GLY A 45 7.95 -9.01 -3.32
CA GLY A 45 7.34 -8.64 -2.05
C GLY A 45 6.93 -7.17 -1.97
N LEU A 46 7.83 -6.25 -2.37
CA LEU A 46 7.53 -4.81 -2.41
C LEU A 46 6.41 -4.49 -3.40
N SER A 47 6.42 -5.12 -4.58
CA SER A 47 5.39 -4.93 -5.60
C SER A 47 4.01 -5.31 -5.07
N ILE A 48 3.92 -6.47 -4.41
CA ILE A 48 2.68 -6.99 -3.85
C ILE A 48 2.21 -6.11 -2.67
N ALA A 49 3.14 -5.69 -1.81
CA ALA A 49 2.85 -4.79 -0.70
C ALA A 49 2.30 -3.43 -1.18
N PHE A 50 2.89 -2.88 -2.24
CA PHE A 50 2.45 -1.62 -2.84
C PHE A 50 1.00 -1.71 -3.35
N VAL A 51 0.68 -2.75 -4.12
CA VAL A 51 -0.69 -2.93 -4.66
C VAL A 51 -1.71 -3.14 -3.55
N LYS A 52 -1.39 -3.94 -2.52
CA LYS A 52 -2.27 -4.13 -1.36
C LYS A 52 -2.52 -2.81 -0.62
N GLY A 53 -1.47 -2.01 -0.40
CA GLY A 53 -1.57 -0.70 0.23
C GLY A 53 -2.39 0.29 -0.59
N PHE A 54 -2.24 0.27 -1.92
CA PHE A 54 -3.03 1.10 -2.84
C PHE A 54 -4.52 0.74 -2.82
N LEU A 55 -4.87 -0.55 -2.77
CA LEU A 55 -6.27 -0.99 -2.64
C LEU A 55 -6.90 -0.56 -1.31
N VAL A 56 -6.14 -0.62 -0.21
CA VAL A 56 -6.57 -0.12 1.10
C VAL A 56 -6.82 1.39 1.04
N ALA A 57 -5.85 2.17 0.54
CA ALA A 57 -5.99 3.62 0.45
C ALA A 57 -7.15 4.02 -0.48
N GLY A 58 -7.27 3.40 -1.65
CA GLY A 58 -8.29 3.76 -2.64
C GLY A 58 -9.72 3.40 -2.22
N ASN A 59 -9.92 2.24 -1.58
CA ASN A 59 -11.28 1.74 -1.34
C ASN A 59 -11.72 1.76 0.13
N PHE A 60 -10.84 1.52 1.10
CA PHE A 60 -11.22 1.56 2.52
C PHE A 60 -11.40 3.00 3.02
N MET A 61 -10.79 3.96 2.32
CA MET A 61 -10.68 5.33 2.78
C MET A 61 -11.49 6.31 1.91
N HIS A 62 -12.57 5.88 1.23
CA HIS A 62 -13.54 6.78 0.55
C HIS A 62 -12.86 7.90 -0.29
N LEU A 63 -11.84 7.55 -1.09
CA LEU A 63 -11.05 8.55 -1.83
C LEU A 63 -11.77 9.06 -3.09
N LEU A 64 -12.64 8.24 -3.70
CA LEU A 64 -13.29 8.59 -4.96
C LEU A 64 -14.62 9.33 -4.80
N ASP A 65 -15.18 9.39 -3.58
CA ASP A 65 -16.60 9.71 -3.46
C ASP A 65 -16.98 10.79 -2.42
N GLU A 66 -16.06 11.42 -1.62
CA GLU A 66 -16.44 12.71 -0.95
C GLU A 66 -15.41 13.59 -0.19
N VAL A 67 -14.18 13.19 0.20
CA VAL A 67 -13.35 14.07 1.07
C VAL A 67 -11.90 14.31 0.58
N LYS A 68 -11.70 15.46 -0.08
CA LYS A 68 -10.41 16.01 -0.55
C LYS A 68 -9.27 16.11 0.49
N PRO A 69 -9.47 16.36 1.81
CA PRO A 69 -8.33 16.59 2.72
C PRO A 69 -7.46 15.35 2.97
N ILE A 70 -7.99 14.14 2.78
CA ILE A 70 -7.27 12.90 3.13
C ILE A 70 -6.11 12.61 2.16
N TYR A 71 -6.25 12.97 0.88
CA TYR A 71 -5.18 12.87 -0.12
C TYR A 71 -4.01 13.80 0.21
N TRP A 72 -4.32 14.99 0.73
CA TRP A 72 -3.31 15.97 1.11
C TRP A 72 -2.48 15.48 2.30
N LEU A 73 -3.15 14.88 3.30
CA LEU A 73 -2.48 14.26 4.44
C LEU A 73 -1.65 13.04 4.01
N LEU A 74 -2.18 12.18 3.13
CA LEU A 74 -1.45 11.04 2.58
C LEU A 74 -0.18 11.50 1.83
N MET A 75 -0.32 12.50 0.97
CA MET A 75 0.82 13.09 0.23
C MET A 75 1.85 13.69 1.19
N LEU A 76 1.41 14.42 2.23
CA LEU A 76 2.30 14.96 3.26
C LEU A 76 3.08 13.84 3.96
N THR A 77 2.42 12.73 4.33
CA THR A 77 3.10 11.58 4.97
C THR A 77 4.11 10.92 4.05
N VAL A 78 3.83 10.79 2.75
CA VAL A 78 4.78 10.24 1.77
C VAL A 78 5.99 11.14 1.62
N VAL A 79 5.79 12.46 1.54
CA VAL A 79 6.90 13.43 1.47
C VAL A 79 7.78 13.31 2.71
N PHE A 80 7.18 13.30 3.91
CA PHE A 80 7.92 13.17 5.16
C PHE A 80 8.67 11.84 5.26
N PHE A 81 8.02 10.75 4.82
CA PHE A 81 8.63 9.43 4.76
C PHE A 81 9.86 9.42 3.85
N LEU A 82 9.78 9.99 2.65
CA LEU A 82 10.92 10.07 1.73
C LEU A 82 12.06 10.91 2.33
N VAL A 83 11.75 12.07 2.91
CA VAL A 83 12.77 12.92 3.56
C VAL A 83 13.50 12.14 4.67
N LEU A 84 12.76 11.47 5.55
CA LEU A 84 13.34 10.68 6.64
C LEU A 84 14.07 9.43 6.15
N PHE A 85 13.61 8.80 5.07
CA PHE A 85 14.26 7.61 4.49
C PHE A 85 15.57 7.97 3.77
N PHE A 86 15.62 9.11 3.07
CA PHE A 86 16.82 9.56 2.37
C PHE A 86 17.83 10.27 3.27
N MET A 87 17.42 10.84 4.41
CA MET A 87 18.34 11.55 5.32
C MET A 87 19.54 10.67 5.75
N PRO A 88 19.38 9.41 6.21
CA PRO A 88 20.50 8.52 6.53
C PRO A 88 21.36 8.19 5.30
N LEU A 89 20.72 7.98 4.14
CA LEU A 89 21.41 7.64 2.89
C LEU A 89 22.35 8.78 2.44
N LEU A 90 21.85 10.02 2.48
CA LEU A 90 22.62 11.22 2.14
C LEU A 90 23.73 11.49 3.17
N TRP A 91 23.47 11.18 4.44
CA TRP A 91 24.47 11.30 5.51
C TRP A 91 25.66 10.36 5.30
N GLU A 92 25.42 9.09 4.97
CA GLU A 92 26.47 8.12 4.66
C GLU A 92 27.29 8.53 3.42
N MET A 93 26.64 9.01 2.36
CA MET A 93 27.33 9.51 1.16
C MET A 93 28.26 10.70 1.46
N ASN A 94 27.85 11.60 2.34
CA ASN A 94 28.66 12.76 2.73
C ASN A 94 29.87 12.35 3.60
N LEU A 95 29.69 11.40 4.53
CA LEU A 95 30.80 10.90 5.37
C LEU A 95 31.92 10.22 4.56
N VAL A 96 31.57 9.48 3.51
CA VAL A 96 32.55 8.80 2.63
C VAL A 96 33.36 9.80 1.79
N THR A 97 32.83 11.00 1.55
CA THR A 97 33.52 12.01 0.71
C THR A 97 34.45 12.92 1.53
N VAL A 98 34.35 12.91 2.86
CA VAL A 98 35.10 13.79 3.79
C VAL A 98 36.28 13.05 4.47
N GLN A 99 36.47 11.76 4.19
CA GLN A 99 37.69 11.00 4.54
C GLN A 99 38.68 10.95 3.38
#